data_AF-A0A7U9KTM2-F1
#
_entry.id   AF-A0A7U9KTM2-F1
#
_cell.length_a   1.000
_cell.length_b   1.000
_cell.length_c   1.000
_cell.angle_alpha   90.00
_cell.angle_beta   90.00
_cell.angle_gamma   90.00
#
_symmetry.space_group_name_H-M   'P 1'
#
loop_
_entity.id
_entity.type
_entity.pdbx_description
1 polymer ?
#
loop_
_entity_poly.entity_id
_entity_poly.type
_entity_poly.pdbx_seq_one_letter_code
_entity_poly.pdbx_strand_id
1 'polypeptide(L)'
;MVGLVNQERAKAGCSPVTADRELGDLARKFSEDMARRGFFDHTDPDGRSPWDRAKQAGIEDLGGENIARGQADAHAVMNTWMHSSGHRANILNCEYKTLGVGAHFGRGGPWWTQDFGF
;
A
#
# COMPACT_ATOMS: atom_id res chain seq x y z
N MET A 1 -9.05 6.50 -0.39
CA MET A 1 -7.70 6.18 -0.92
C MET A 1 -7.73 5.88 -2.42
N VAL A 2 -8.38 4.80 -2.86
CA VAL A 2 -8.40 4.39 -4.29
C VAL A 2 -8.78 5.53 -5.25
N GLY A 3 -9.80 6.33 -4.90
CA GLY A 3 -10.17 7.51 -5.69
C GLY A 3 -9.05 8.55 -5.83
N LEU A 4 -8.25 8.79 -4.78
CA LEU A 4 -7.11 9.72 -4.81
C LEU A 4 -5.97 9.18 -5.68
N VAL A 5 -5.69 7.88 -5.58
CA VAL A 5 -4.75 7.21 -6.48
C VAL A 5 -5.20 7.37 -7.94
N ASN A 6 -6.47 7.11 -8.23
CA ASN A 6 -7.01 7.23 -9.59
C ASN A 6 -6.99 8.67 -10.11
N GLN A 7 -7.12 9.70 -9.26
CA GLN A 7 -6.93 11.09 -9.66
C GLN A 7 -5.49 11.37 -10.11
N GLU A 8 -4.49 10.89 -9.38
CA GLU A 8 -3.07 11.06 -9.75
C GLU A 8 -2.71 10.25 -11.00
N ARG A 9 -3.23 9.03 -11.13
CA ARG A 9 -3.06 8.18 -12.31
C ARG A 9 -3.65 8.81 -13.57
N ALA A 10 -4.83 9.43 -13.46
CA ALA A 10 -5.44 10.14 -14.58
C ALA A 10 -4.57 11.31 -15.06
N LYS A 11 -3.95 12.08 -14.14
CA LYS A 11 -3.01 13.17 -14.50
C LYS A 11 -1.77 12.64 -15.24
N ALA A 12 -1.37 11.41 -14.96
CA ALA A 12 -0.25 10.75 -15.62
C ALA A 12 -0.63 9.96 -16.90
N GLY A 13 -1.92 9.95 -17.28
CA GLY A 13 -2.40 9.20 -18.44
C GLY A 13 -2.55 7.69 -18.22
N CYS A 14 -2.46 7.20 -16.98
CA CYS A 14 -2.69 5.79 -16.66
C CYS A 14 -4.19 5.48 -16.54
N SER A 15 -4.57 4.25 -16.88
CA SER A 15 -5.88 3.71 -16.55
C SER A 15 -6.09 3.62 -15.02
N PRO A 16 -7.33 3.79 -14.52
CA PRO A 16 -7.60 3.65 -13.10
C PRO A 16 -7.32 2.22 -12.61
N VAL A 17 -6.87 2.09 -11.38
CA VAL A 17 -6.87 0.81 -10.66
C VAL A 17 -8.26 0.52 -10.08
N THR A 18 -8.59 -0.77 -9.99
CA THR A 18 -9.79 -1.27 -9.31
C THR A 18 -9.44 -1.71 -7.90
N ALA A 19 -10.34 -1.49 -6.94
CA ALA A 19 -10.12 -1.97 -5.59
C ALA A 19 -10.13 -3.50 -5.56
N ASP A 20 -9.09 -4.09 -4.96
CA ASP A 20 -9.00 -5.53 -4.76
C ASP A 20 -9.09 -5.89 -3.28
N ARG A 21 -9.92 -6.89 -2.97
CA ARG A 21 -10.21 -7.26 -1.60
C ARG A 21 -9.08 -8.06 -0.96
N GLU A 22 -8.42 -8.94 -1.69
CA GLU A 22 -7.37 -9.81 -1.17
C GLU A 22 -6.11 -8.99 -0.88
N LEU A 23 -5.73 -8.09 -1.79
CA LEU A 23 -4.70 -7.08 -1.56
C LEU A 23 -5.07 -6.15 -0.40
N GLY A 24 -6.34 -5.77 -0.27
CA GLY A 24 -6.81 -4.94 0.84
C GLY A 24 -6.65 -5.63 2.20
N ASP A 25 -6.98 -6.92 2.27
CA ASP A 25 -6.79 -7.74 3.47
C ASP A 25 -5.29 -7.98 3.78
N LEU A 26 -4.46 -8.18 2.75
CA LEU A 26 -3.00 -8.26 2.89
C LEU A 26 -2.42 -6.97 3.50
N ALA A 27 -2.73 -5.83 2.89
CA ALA A 27 -2.28 -4.51 3.31
C ALA A 27 -2.71 -4.20 4.77
N ARG A 28 -3.97 -4.52 5.12
CA ARG A 28 -4.49 -4.28 6.47
C ARG A 28 -3.76 -5.14 7.50
N LYS A 29 -3.57 -6.43 7.24
CA LYS A 29 -2.83 -7.34 8.13
C LYS A 29 -1.40 -6.85 8.34
N PHE A 30 -0.76 -6.30 7.31
CA PHE A 30 0.59 -5.79 7.43
C PHE A 30 0.67 -4.48 8.23
N SER A 31 -0.26 -3.55 8.01
CA SER A 31 -0.40 -2.36 8.88
C SER A 31 -0.63 -2.73 10.35
N GLU A 32 -1.45 -3.75 10.62
CA GLU A 32 -1.66 -4.29 11.97
C GLU A 32 -0.39 -4.95 12.54
N ASP A 33 0.39 -5.65 11.72
CA ASP A 33 1.64 -6.30 12.15
C ASP A 33 2.72 -5.28 12.52
N MET A 34 2.94 -4.28 11.65
CA MET A 34 3.83 -3.14 11.92
C MET A 34 3.48 -2.45 13.24
N ALA A 35 2.19 -2.20 13.47
CA ALA A 35 1.71 -1.60 14.72
C ALA A 35 1.95 -2.50 15.94
N ARG A 36 1.59 -3.79 15.83
CA ARG A 36 1.67 -4.75 16.94
C ARG A 36 3.11 -5.04 17.36
N ARG A 37 4.00 -5.22 16.38
CA ARG A 37 5.40 -5.60 16.61
C ARG A 37 6.35 -4.40 16.66
N GLY A 38 5.84 -3.20 16.39
CA GLY A 38 6.59 -1.95 16.56
C GLY A 38 7.71 -1.74 15.55
N PHE A 39 7.52 -2.19 14.30
CA PHE A 39 8.50 -2.01 13.21
C PHE A 39 7.90 -1.18 12.07
N PHE A 40 8.76 -0.61 11.22
CA PHE A 40 8.35 0.12 10.03
C PHE A 40 9.36 -0.18 8.90
N ASP A 41 9.10 -1.27 8.19
CA ASP A 41 9.91 -1.78 7.09
C ASP A 41 8.99 -2.60 6.16
N HIS A 42 9.38 -2.79 4.89
CA HIS A 42 8.68 -3.65 3.94
C HIS A 42 8.87 -5.14 4.26
N THR A 43 9.99 -5.50 4.88
CA THR A 43 10.28 -6.85 5.35
C THR A 43 9.86 -6.98 6.80
N ASP A 44 9.02 -7.98 7.10
CA ASP A 44 8.62 -8.21 8.48
C ASP A 44 9.79 -8.71 9.34
N PRO A 45 9.70 -8.67 10.69
CA PRO A 45 10.79 -9.13 11.54
C PRO A 45 11.05 -10.64 11.48
N ASP A 46 10.24 -11.42 10.76
CA ASP A 46 10.49 -12.83 10.44
C ASP A 46 11.25 -12.99 9.09
N GLY A 47 11.58 -11.89 8.43
CA GLY A 47 12.30 -11.85 7.16
C GLY A 47 11.42 -11.98 5.92
N ARG A 48 10.08 -11.88 6.05
CA ARG A 48 9.16 -12.02 4.91
C ARG A 48 8.99 -10.69 4.19
N SER A 49 9.29 -10.69 2.90
CA SER A 49 9.03 -9.58 1.98
C SER A 49 7.53 -9.44 1.67
N PRO A 50 7.09 -8.35 1.01
CA PRO A 50 5.71 -8.21 0.55
C PRO A 50 5.25 -9.39 -0.30
N TRP A 51 6.12 -9.89 -1.19
CA TRP A 51 5.83 -11.05 -2.04
C TRP A 51 5.71 -12.36 -1.27
N ASP A 52 6.49 -12.55 -0.20
CA ASP A 52 6.35 -13.72 0.66
C ASP A 52 5.00 -13.71 1.38
N ARG A 53 4.57 -12.54 1.87
CA ARG A 53 3.25 -12.37 2.51
C ARG A 53 2.11 -12.57 1.51
N ALA A 54 2.23 -12.01 0.31
CA ALA A 54 1.24 -12.21 -0.77
C ALA A 54 1.12 -13.68 -1.16
N LYS A 55 2.25 -14.36 -1.40
CA LYS A 55 2.29 -15.79 -1.71
C LYS A 55 1.65 -16.64 -0.61
N GLN A 56 1.90 -16.33 0.66
CA GLN A 56 1.26 -17.01 1.79
C GLN A 56 -0.26 -16.78 1.84
N ALA A 57 -0.73 -15.63 1.33
CA ALA A 57 -2.14 -15.31 1.21
C ALA A 57 -2.80 -15.88 -0.08
N GLY A 58 -2.03 -16.53 -0.96
CA GLY A 58 -2.52 -17.04 -2.25
C GLY A 58 -2.58 -16.00 -3.36
N ILE A 59 -1.95 -14.84 -3.18
CA ILE A 59 -1.91 -13.74 -4.14
C ILE A 59 -0.62 -13.85 -4.95
N GLU A 60 -0.75 -14.03 -6.28
CA GLU A 60 0.38 -14.25 -7.18
C GLU A 60 0.79 -13.01 -7.98
N ASP A 61 -0.06 -11.98 -8.01
CA ASP A 61 0.04 -10.83 -8.90
C ASP A 61 0.48 -9.53 -8.19
N LEU A 62 1.02 -9.62 -6.96
CA LEU A 62 1.54 -8.44 -6.25
C LEU A 62 2.68 -7.77 -7.03
N GLY A 63 2.44 -6.53 -7.47
CA GLY A 63 3.37 -5.70 -8.22
C GLY A 63 4.20 -4.74 -7.35
N GLY A 64 3.65 -4.22 -6.26
CA GLY A 64 4.40 -3.32 -5.38
C GLY A 64 3.68 -2.93 -4.10
N GLU A 65 4.44 -2.43 -3.12
CA GLU A 65 3.95 -1.99 -1.81
C GLU A 65 4.41 -0.56 -1.52
N ASN A 66 3.52 0.27 -0.97
CA ASN A 66 3.88 1.51 -0.28
C ASN A 66 3.45 1.41 1.18
N ILE A 67 4.31 1.85 2.11
CA ILE A 67 3.97 1.94 3.54
C ILE A 67 4.10 3.38 4.04
N ALA A 68 3.34 3.73 5.07
CA ALA A 68 3.43 5.01 5.73
C ALA A 68 2.98 4.94 7.20
N ARG A 69 3.44 5.89 8.00
CA ARG A 69 3.19 5.96 9.44
C ARG A 69 3.10 7.42 9.90
N GLY A 70 2.06 7.74 10.65
CA GLY A 70 1.87 9.05 11.30
C GLY A 70 1.03 10.05 10.53
N GLN A 71 0.68 9.78 9.27
CA GLN A 71 -0.23 10.62 8.49
C GLN A 71 -1.66 10.40 8.97
N ALA A 72 -2.34 11.50 9.32
CA ALA A 72 -3.63 11.46 10.00
C ALA A 72 -4.76 10.87 9.15
N ASP A 73 -4.70 11.06 7.83
CA ASP A 73 -5.76 10.67 6.91
C ASP A 73 -5.23 10.30 5.51
N ALA A 74 -6.15 9.88 4.65
CA ALA A 74 -5.85 9.44 3.29
C ALA A 74 -5.29 10.56 2.38
N HIS A 75 -5.63 11.82 2.62
CA HIS A 75 -5.08 12.94 1.85
C HIS A 75 -3.65 13.23 2.25
N ALA A 76 -3.37 13.25 3.56
CA ALA A 76 -2.04 13.46 4.10
C ALA A 76 -1.06 12.38 3.60
N VAL A 77 -1.46 11.11 3.63
CA VAL A 77 -0.59 10.00 3.17
C VAL A 77 -0.39 10.01 1.65
N MET A 78 -1.43 10.29 0.86
CA MET A 78 -1.28 10.45 -0.60
C MET A 78 -0.34 11.61 -0.95
N ASN A 79 -0.47 12.74 -0.25
CA ASN A 79 0.43 13.86 -0.47
C ASN A 79 1.89 13.47 -0.16
N THR A 80 2.15 12.79 0.95
CA THR A 80 3.50 12.29 1.29
C THR A 80 4.03 11.32 0.23
N TRP A 81 3.24 10.34 -0.20
CA TRP A 81 3.67 9.38 -1.22
C TRP A 81 3.94 10.04 -2.57
N MET A 82 3.12 11.00 -3.02
CA MET A 82 3.33 11.69 -4.29
C MET A 82 4.58 12.60 -4.28
N HIS A 83 5.04 13.05 -3.12
CA HIS A 83 6.29 13.81 -2.96
C HIS A 83 7.54 12.92 -2.79
N SER A 84 7.38 11.60 -2.79
CA SER A 84 8.48 10.65 -2.69
C SER A 84 8.64 9.88 -4.00
N SER A 85 9.81 9.93 -4.61
CA SER A 85 10.05 9.32 -5.93
C SER A 85 9.72 7.82 -5.98
N GLY A 86 10.11 7.07 -4.96
CA GLY A 86 9.82 5.62 -4.86
C GLY A 86 8.33 5.33 -4.75
N HIS A 87 7.64 5.97 -3.82
CA HIS A 87 6.20 5.73 -3.61
C HIS A 87 5.36 6.21 -4.81
N ARG A 88 5.74 7.36 -5.39
CA ARG A 88 5.12 7.90 -6.60
C ARG A 88 5.30 6.97 -7.80
N ALA A 89 6.45 6.32 -7.95
CA ALA A 89 6.69 5.37 -9.02
C ALA A 89 5.72 4.19 -8.97
N ASN A 90 5.43 3.66 -7.77
CA ASN A 90 4.40 2.63 -7.60
C ASN A 90 3.01 3.13 -7.98
N ILE A 91 2.59 4.29 -7.46
CA ILE A 91 1.26 4.87 -7.72
C ILE A 91 1.03 5.10 -9.23
N LEU A 92 2.06 5.58 -9.93
CA LEU A 92 1.99 5.96 -11.34
C LEU A 92 2.46 4.87 -12.31
N ASN A 93 2.71 3.64 -11.84
CA ASN A 93 2.97 2.54 -12.75
C ASN A 93 1.66 2.16 -13.47
N CYS A 94 1.56 2.49 -14.77
CA CYS A 94 0.36 2.23 -15.57
C CYS A 94 0.10 0.73 -15.82
N GLU A 95 1.07 -0.15 -15.54
CA GLU A 95 0.90 -1.60 -15.66
C GLU A 95 -0.07 -2.14 -14.61
N TYR A 96 -0.02 -1.61 -13.38
CA TYR A 96 -0.91 -2.06 -12.29
C TYR A 96 -2.39 -1.80 -12.61
N LYS A 97 -3.24 -2.77 -12.26
CA LYS A 97 -4.70 -2.78 -12.50
C LYS A 97 -5.50 -2.88 -11.22
N THR A 98 -4.95 -3.45 -10.17
CA THR A 98 -5.61 -3.64 -8.88
C THR A 98 -4.89 -2.89 -7.76
N LEU A 99 -5.64 -2.54 -6.71
CA LEU A 99 -5.12 -1.87 -5.53
C LEU A 99 -5.84 -2.32 -4.27
N GLY A 100 -5.07 -2.83 -3.32
CA GLY A 100 -5.45 -3.01 -1.92
C GLY A 100 -4.99 -1.85 -1.07
N VAL A 101 -5.81 -1.43 -0.10
CA VAL A 101 -5.44 -0.41 0.89
C VAL A 101 -5.80 -0.88 2.28
N GLY A 102 -4.81 -0.91 3.16
CA GLY A 102 -4.95 -1.22 4.56
C GLY A 102 -4.56 -0.04 5.44
N ALA A 103 -5.25 0.11 6.56
CA ALA A 103 -4.86 1.05 7.60
C ALA A 103 -5.12 0.49 9.00
N HIS A 104 -4.24 0.81 9.93
CA HIS A 104 -4.43 0.52 11.36
C HIS A 104 -4.22 1.78 12.18
N PHE A 105 -5.25 2.18 12.94
CA PHE A 105 -5.21 3.34 13.82
C PHE A 105 -4.95 2.86 15.25
N GLY A 106 -3.80 3.22 15.82
CA GLY A 106 -3.37 2.68 17.11
C GLY A 106 -2.17 3.43 17.68
N ARG A 107 -1.66 3.00 18.83
CA ARG A 107 -0.54 3.68 19.48
C ARG A 107 0.66 3.76 18.53
N GLY A 108 1.17 4.97 18.34
CA GLY A 108 2.30 5.21 17.44
C GLY A 108 1.94 5.22 15.95
N GLY A 109 0.65 5.22 15.57
CA GLY A 109 0.20 5.40 14.19
C GLY A 109 -1.16 6.11 14.08
N PRO A 110 -1.46 6.62 12.89
CA PRO A 110 -1.99 5.71 11.88
C PRO A 110 -0.88 5.00 11.08
N TRP A 111 -1.10 3.75 10.75
CA TRP A 111 -0.25 2.91 9.90
C TRP A 111 -1.00 2.65 8.60
N TRP A 112 -0.31 2.74 7.47
CA TRP A 112 -0.90 2.62 6.15
C TRP A 112 -0.07 1.68 5.27
N THR A 113 -0.76 0.88 4.48
CA THR A 113 -0.18 0.04 3.43
C THR A 113 -1.02 0.17 2.16
N GLN A 114 -0.37 0.30 1.01
CA GLN A 114 -0.95 0.13 -0.32
C GLN A 114 -0.24 -1.03 -1.01
N ASP A 115 -1.01 -1.99 -1.50
CA ASP A 115 -0.52 -3.10 -2.30
C ASP A 115 -1.12 -3.03 -3.70
N PHE A 116 -0.28 -2.99 -4.72
CA PHE A 116 -0.68 -2.90 -6.13
C PHE A 116 -0.55 -4.27 -6.79
N GLY A 117 -1.49 -4.62 -7.68
CA GLY A 117 -1.42 -5.84 -8.50
C GLY A 117 -1.58 -5.57 -9.99
N PHE A 118 -1.22 -6.56 -10.81
CA PHE A 118 -1.22 -6.50 -12.28
C PHE A 118 -2.58 -6.77 -12.93
#